data_AF-A0A947ZNU6-F1
#
_entry.id   AF-A0A947ZNU6-F1
#
_cell.length_a   1.000
_cell.length_b   1.000
_cell.length_c   1.000
_cell.angle_alpha   90.00
_cell.angle_beta   90.00
_cell.angle_gamma   90.00
#
_symmetry.space_group_name_H-M   'P 1'
#
loop_
_entity.id
_entity.type
_entity.pdbx_description
1 polymer ?
#
loop_
_entity_poly.entity_id
_entity_poly.type
_entity_poly.pdbx_seq_one_letter_code
_entity_poly.pdbx_strand_id
1 'polypeptide(L)'
;MSKNKHSRNKHNNKDGHAKRQPGTGLPEMVTGPIFLTSKGMGFVKGTDIPEDVKIPEYALNTALHGDIVEVALSPKKPGERVKGKVKKIIQRAKTQFVGTIQSEGKDKFFVPDDAKIYANFQLVKDEELGKTNKGQKVVIEMKDWNNPNENPIAKVTKILGYKGEHETEMLAVIYEKGFSPTIPENIEKEAHKIKDAAPADFEAEVKKRISVPNGPPSSWDFRNTTTFTIDPFDAKDFDDALSFKDLGDGTYEVGVHIADVTHYVQEGSAIDREAVQRGTSIYLVDRTIPMLPEVLSNDLCSLNPKTDKLAFSAIFILNDKCEVLERWFGETIINSNKRFTYRTAQDNLDNQEGEFFKELTILNDMALLKRKRRTRNGAISFGSTEVQFKLDAKGFPIEVYEKEML
;
A
#
# COMPACT_ATOMS: atom_id res chain seq x y z
N MET A 1 -36.52 48.23 20.72
CA MET A 1 -35.62 48.14 19.55
C MET A 1 -34.75 46.89 19.69
N SER A 2 -34.61 46.11 18.60
CA SER A 2 -33.74 44.92 18.41
C SER A 2 -34.02 43.71 19.32
N LYS A 3 -34.80 42.67 18.96
CA LYS A 3 -34.64 41.63 17.91
C LYS A 3 -33.21 41.06 17.81
N ASN A 4 -32.96 39.94 18.50
CA ASN A 4 -31.95 38.98 18.05
C ASN A 4 -32.54 37.57 17.95
N LYS A 5 -32.59 37.06 16.72
CA LYS A 5 -33.13 35.76 16.32
C LYS A 5 -32.06 34.69 16.58
N HIS A 6 -32.35 33.71 17.42
CA HIS A 6 -31.68 32.41 17.35
C HIS A 6 -32.48 31.49 16.44
N SER A 7 -32.10 31.49 15.16
CA SER A 7 -32.55 30.52 14.18
C SER A 7 -31.87 29.19 14.47
N ARG A 8 -32.60 28.26 15.09
CA ARG A 8 -32.24 26.83 15.11
C ARG A 8 -32.18 26.35 13.65
N ASN A 9 -30.97 26.11 13.17
CA ASN A 9 -30.74 25.54 11.85
C ASN A 9 -31.21 24.08 11.89
N LYS A 10 -32.45 23.83 11.46
CA LYS A 10 -32.92 22.48 11.15
C LYS A 10 -32.09 22.01 9.96
N HIS A 11 -31.15 21.09 10.19
CA HIS A 11 -30.67 20.21 9.13
C HIS A 11 -31.86 19.42 8.61
N ASN A 12 -32.45 19.91 7.51
CA ASN A 12 -33.33 19.13 6.66
C ASN A 12 -32.48 18.02 6.06
N ASN A 13 -32.51 16.85 6.69
CA ASN A 13 -32.10 15.61 6.05
C ASN A 13 -33.11 15.32 4.94
N LYS A 14 -32.86 15.86 3.74
CA LYS A 14 -33.55 15.44 2.52
C LYS A 14 -32.84 14.19 2.02
N ASP A 15 -33.12 13.07 2.67
CA ASP A 15 -32.94 11.76 2.04
C ASP A 15 -33.94 11.71 0.88
N GLY A 16 -33.45 12.07 -0.31
CA GLY A 16 -34.21 11.94 -1.55
C GLY A 16 -34.48 10.47 -1.78
N HIS A 17 -35.72 10.02 -1.52
CA HIS A 17 -36.15 8.68 -1.92
C HIS A 17 -35.88 8.51 -3.42
N ALA A 18 -34.91 7.66 -3.76
CA ALA A 18 -34.62 7.31 -5.14
C ALA A 18 -35.92 6.82 -5.80
N LYS A 19 -36.29 7.41 -6.94
CA LYS A 19 -37.48 7.00 -7.68
C LYS A 19 -37.36 5.51 -7.98
N ARG A 20 -38.42 4.76 -7.71
CA ARG A 20 -38.48 3.30 -7.91
C ARG A 20 -39.40 2.98 -9.08
N GLN A 21 -39.02 1.98 -9.85
CA GLN A 21 -39.80 1.52 -10.99
C GLN A 21 -41.13 0.90 -10.52
N PRO A 22 -42.27 1.24 -11.17
CA PRO A 22 -43.55 0.60 -10.91
C PRO A 22 -43.47 -0.91 -11.19
N GLY A 23 -43.92 -1.73 -10.23
CA GLY A 23 -44.03 -3.20 -10.38
C GLY A 23 -42.81 -4.03 -9.98
N THR A 24 -41.58 -3.49 -10.02
CA THR A 24 -40.36 -4.21 -9.61
C THR A 24 -39.78 -3.74 -8.28
N GLY A 25 -40.09 -2.49 -7.86
CA GLY A 25 -39.55 -1.90 -6.63
C GLY A 25 -38.05 -1.57 -6.67
N LEU A 26 -37.40 -1.80 -7.80
CA LEU A 26 -35.99 -1.46 -8.06
C LEU A 26 -35.82 0.05 -8.25
N PRO A 27 -34.67 0.63 -7.87
CA PRO A 27 -34.39 2.04 -8.14
C PRO A 27 -34.30 2.29 -9.66
N GLU A 28 -34.68 3.47 -10.13
CA GLU A 28 -34.52 3.85 -11.54
C GLU A 28 -33.05 3.98 -11.94
N MET A 29 -32.21 4.36 -10.98
CA MET A 29 -30.78 4.61 -11.16
C MET A 29 -29.99 3.89 -10.08
N VAL A 30 -28.79 3.42 -10.43
CA VAL A 30 -27.82 2.88 -9.48
C VAL A 30 -26.45 3.50 -9.72
N THR A 31 -25.74 3.74 -8.63
CA THR A 31 -24.36 4.23 -8.68
C THR A 31 -23.43 3.18 -8.11
N GLY A 32 -22.31 2.94 -8.76
CA GLY A 32 -21.30 2.02 -8.27
C GLY A 32 -20.13 1.85 -9.23
N PRO A 33 -19.08 1.11 -8.80
CA PRO A 33 -17.97 0.77 -9.66
C PRO A 33 -18.40 -0.18 -10.78
N ILE A 34 -17.95 0.09 -12.01
CA ILE A 34 -18.17 -0.80 -13.15
C ILE A 34 -17.01 -1.78 -13.34
N PHE A 35 -17.32 -3.07 -13.39
CA PHE A 35 -16.39 -4.13 -13.77
C PHE A 35 -16.55 -4.44 -15.25
N LEU A 36 -15.49 -4.34 -16.05
CA LEU A 36 -15.50 -4.71 -17.46
C LEU A 36 -14.76 -6.03 -17.68
N THR A 37 -15.29 -6.83 -18.60
CA THR A 37 -14.60 -7.97 -19.19
C THR A 37 -13.80 -7.53 -20.42
N SER A 38 -12.86 -8.36 -20.89
CA SER A 38 -12.10 -8.11 -22.12
C SER A 38 -12.96 -8.03 -23.40
N LYS A 39 -14.22 -8.46 -23.34
CA LYS A 39 -15.18 -8.38 -24.45
C LYS A 39 -16.12 -7.15 -24.35
N GLY A 40 -15.77 -6.14 -23.54
CA GLY A 40 -16.59 -4.93 -23.41
C GLY A 40 -17.93 -5.13 -22.68
N MET A 41 -18.14 -6.26 -21.99
CA MET A 41 -19.33 -6.46 -21.16
C MET A 41 -19.08 -5.91 -19.76
N GLY A 42 -19.97 -5.04 -19.29
CA GLY A 42 -19.88 -4.39 -17.98
C GLY A 42 -20.83 -4.96 -16.92
N PHE A 43 -20.45 -4.83 -15.66
CA PHE A 43 -21.26 -5.19 -14.50
C PHE A 43 -21.14 -4.11 -13.43
N VAL A 44 -22.26 -3.67 -12.87
CA VAL A 44 -22.28 -2.73 -11.74
C VAL A 44 -22.95 -3.39 -10.55
N LYS A 45 -22.23 -3.44 -9.43
CA LYS A 45 -22.79 -3.80 -8.13
C LYS A 45 -23.36 -2.54 -7.49
N GLY A 46 -24.66 -2.56 -7.19
CA GLY A 46 -25.29 -1.54 -6.38
C GLY A 46 -25.49 -2.03 -4.95
N THR A 47 -25.42 -1.12 -3.98
CA THR A 47 -25.72 -1.40 -2.58
C THR A 47 -27.19 -1.79 -2.36
N ASP A 48 -28.09 -1.29 -3.21
CA ASP A 48 -29.54 -1.44 -3.04
C ASP A 48 -30.17 -2.48 -3.99
N ILE A 49 -29.35 -3.32 -4.62
CA ILE A 49 -29.82 -4.36 -5.55
C ILE A 49 -29.17 -5.71 -5.24
N PRO A 50 -29.96 -6.81 -5.22
CA PRO A 50 -29.47 -8.12 -4.84
C PRO A 50 -28.59 -8.80 -5.90
N GLU A 51 -28.61 -8.28 -7.14
CA GLU A 51 -27.86 -8.84 -8.26
C GLU A 51 -27.16 -7.74 -9.06
N ASP A 52 -25.98 -8.06 -9.61
CA ASP A 52 -25.21 -7.15 -10.45
C ASP A 52 -26.00 -6.76 -11.72
N VAL A 53 -25.97 -5.48 -12.05
CA VAL A 53 -26.57 -4.94 -13.29
C VAL A 53 -25.65 -5.22 -14.45
N LYS A 54 -26.16 -5.92 -15.46
CA LYS A 54 -25.43 -6.18 -16.70
C LYS A 54 -25.51 -4.97 -17.63
N ILE A 55 -24.36 -4.48 -18.08
CA ILE A 55 -24.24 -3.40 -19.06
C ILE A 55 -23.69 -3.97 -20.37
N PRO A 56 -24.48 -4.00 -21.45
CA PRO A 56 -23.97 -4.38 -22.76
C PRO A 56 -23.01 -3.32 -23.30
N GLU A 57 -22.10 -3.71 -24.19
CA GLU A 57 -21.04 -2.86 -24.73
C GLU A 57 -21.55 -1.52 -25.30
N TYR A 58 -22.60 -1.57 -26.14
CA TYR A 58 -23.23 -0.38 -26.72
C TYR A 58 -23.87 0.59 -25.69
N ALA A 59 -23.98 0.16 -24.43
CA ALA A 59 -24.57 0.90 -23.33
C ALA A 59 -23.56 1.31 -22.26
N LEU A 60 -22.26 1.09 -22.50
CA LEU A 60 -21.18 1.54 -21.62
C LEU A 60 -20.97 3.06 -21.64
N ASN A 61 -21.53 3.74 -22.65
CA ASN A 61 -21.18 5.14 -22.92
C ASN A 61 -19.66 5.26 -23.10
N THR A 62 -18.97 6.00 -22.25
CA THR A 62 -17.50 6.13 -22.25
C THR A 62 -16.85 5.46 -21.04
N ALA A 63 -17.54 4.56 -20.35
CA ALA A 63 -17.07 3.97 -19.09
C ALA A 63 -15.90 3.01 -19.27
N LEU A 64 -14.88 3.15 -18.42
CA LEU A 64 -13.75 2.23 -18.35
C LEU A 64 -13.82 1.37 -17.09
N HIS A 65 -13.03 0.30 -17.08
CA HIS A 65 -12.97 -0.61 -15.93
C HIS A 65 -12.59 0.14 -14.65
N GLY A 66 -13.40 -0.03 -13.60
CA GLY A 66 -13.20 0.56 -12.28
C GLY A 66 -13.92 1.90 -12.10
N ASP A 67 -14.37 2.56 -13.17
CA ASP A 67 -15.04 3.85 -13.07
C ASP A 67 -16.27 3.79 -12.14
N ILE A 68 -16.47 4.83 -11.34
CA ILE A 68 -17.73 5.02 -10.63
C ILE A 68 -18.73 5.61 -11.62
N VAL A 69 -19.78 4.86 -11.91
CA VAL A 69 -20.77 5.22 -12.93
C VAL A 69 -22.16 5.35 -12.34
N GLU A 70 -22.96 6.20 -12.96
CA GLU A 70 -24.40 6.27 -12.77
C GLU A 70 -25.09 5.50 -13.90
N VAL A 71 -25.92 4.51 -13.56
CA VAL A 71 -26.57 3.60 -14.49
C VAL A 71 -28.08 3.71 -14.38
N ALA A 72 -28.75 3.92 -15.52
CA ALA A 72 -30.20 3.79 -15.61
C ALA A 72 -30.59 2.33 -15.80
N LEU A 73 -31.45 1.81 -14.92
CA LEU A 73 -31.94 0.43 -15.01
C LEU A 73 -33.01 0.31 -16.09
N SER A 74 -32.93 -0.75 -16.89
CA SER A 74 -33.99 -1.15 -17.82
C SER A 74 -35.05 -1.97 -17.07
N PRO A 75 -36.32 -1.96 -17.53
CA PRO A 75 -37.35 -2.83 -16.97
C PRO A 75 -36.91 -4.30 -16.98
N LYS A 76 -36.99 -4.97 -15.84
CA LYS A 76 -36.59 -6.37 -15.70
C LYS A 76 -37.58 -7.28 -16.42
N LYS A 77 -37.07 -8.13 -17.32
CA LYS A 77 -37.86 -9.22 -17.93
C LYS A 77 -37.81 -10.46 -17.02
N PRO A 78 -38.91 -11.23 -16.92
CA PRO A 78 -38.91 -12.49 -16.15
C PRO A 78 -37.79 -13.43 -16.61
N GLY A 79 -37.01 -13.96 -15.65
CA GLY A 79 -35.90 -14.88 -15.92
C GLY A 79 -34.60 -14.24 -16.43
N GLU A 80 -34.57 -12.95 -16.72
CA GLU A 80 -33.35 -12.24 -17.13
C GLU A 80 -32.72 -11.46 -15.96
N ARG A 81 -31.39 -11.38 -15.95
CA ARG A 81 -30.64 -10.43 -15.13
C ARG A 81 -31.04 -8.99 -15.46
N VAL A 82 -31.04 -8.13 -14.45
CA VAL A 82 -31.26 -6.69 -14.64
C VAL A 82 -30.21 -6.12 -15.60
N LYS A 83 -30.67 -5.37 -16.59
CA LYS A 83 -29.84 -4.67 -17.57
C LYS A 83 -29.86 -3.18 -17.28
N GLY A 84 -28.81 -2.48 -17.67
CA GLY A 84 -28.74 -1.03 -17.52
C GLY A 84 -27.94 -0.36 -18.63
N LYS A 85 -28.01 0.96 -18.65
CA LYS A 85 -27.20 1.83 -19.51
C LYS A 85 -26.49 2.87 -18.66
N VAL A 86 -25.20 3.04 -18.87
CA VAL A 86 -24.42 4.10 -18.24
C VAL A 86 -24.94 5.45 -18.76
N LYS A 87 -25.30 6.32 -17.81
CA LYS A 87 -25.73 7.69 -18.07
C LYS A 87 -24.58 8.67 -17.90
N LYS A 88 -23.81 8.49 -16.83
CA LYS A 88 -22.73 9.41 -16.45
C LYS A 88 -21.56 8.67 -15.85
N ILE A 89 -20.36 9.14 -16.14
CA ILE A 89 -19.16 8.79 -15.39
C ILE A 89 -19.04 9.80 -14.24
N ILE A 90 -19.18 9.32 -13.01
CA ILE A 90 -19.11 10.15 -11.81
C ILE A 90 -17.65 10.40 -11.46
N GLN A 91 -16.84 9.34 -11.52
CA GLN A 91 -15.41 9.40 -11.23
C GLN A 91 -14.67 8.38 -12.10
N ARG A 92 -13.60 8.82 -12.76
CA ARG A 92 -12.69 7.95 -13.50
C ARG A 92 -11.81 7.18 -12.52
N ALA A 93 -11.62 5.88 -12.76
CA ALA A 93 -10.67 5.08 -11.99
C ALA A 93 -9.22 5.32 -12.43
N LYS A 94 -8.98 5.46 -13.74
CA LYS A 94 -7.68 5.81 -14.29
C LYS A 94 -7.81 6.73 -15.51
N THR A 95 -6.85 7.63 -15.65
CA THR A 95 -6.68 8.51 -16.83
C THR A 95 -5.33 8.29 -17.51
N GLN A 96 -4.43 7.53 -16.87
CA GLN A 96 -3.15 7.12 -17.44
C GLN A 96 -3.21 5.64 -17.85
N PHE A 97 -2.60 5.33 -18.98
CA PHE A 97 -2.61 3.98 -19.56
C PHE A 97 -1.24 3.65 -20.12
N VAL A 98 -0.83 2.39 -19.97
CA VAL A 98 0.40 1.87 -20.57
C VAL A 98 0.07 1.02 -21.79
N GLY A 99 0.94 1.12 -22.79
CA GLY A 99 0.78 0.36 -24.01
C GLY A 99 1.95 0.56 -24.96
N THR A 100 1.89 -0.09 -26.10
CA THR A 100 2.95 -0.10 -27.11
C THR A 100 2.56 0.77 -28.31
N ILE A 101 3.49 1.60 -28.77
CA ILE A 101 3.34 2.32 -30.04
C ILE A 101 3.56 1.36 -31.21
N GLN A 102 2.61 1.33 -32.11
CA GLN A 102 2.71 0.68 -33.42
C GLN A 102 2.67 1.74 -34.52
N SER A 103 3.18 1.37 -35.69
CA SER A 103 3.18 2.26 -36.87
C SER A 103 2.71 1.49 -38.09
N GLU A 104 1.82 2.13 -38.85
CA GLU A 104 1.44 1.73 -40.21
C GLU A 104 1.70 2.91 -41.14
N GLY A 105 2.74 2.79 -41.98
CA GLY A 105 3.25 3.93 -42.74
C GLY A 105 3.75 5.05 -41.83
N LYS A 106 3.17 6.25 -41.98
CA LYS A 106 3.50 7.44 -41.16
C LYS A 106 2.62 7.59 -39.91
N ASP A 107 1.54 6.84 -39.84
CA ASP A 107 0.60 6.95 -38.73
C ASP A 107 1.03 6.05 -37.58
N LYS A 108 1.00 6.62 -36.37
CA LYS A 108 1.31 5.94 -35.11
C LYS A 108 0.02 5.71 -34.34
N PHE A 109 -0.16 4.52 -33.81
CA PHE A 109 -1.29 4.17 -32.96
C PHE A 109 -0.81 3.49 -31.68
N PHE A 110 -1.62 3.63 -30.63
CA PHE A 110 -1.35 3.08 -29.31
C PHE A 110 -2.14 1.78 -29.13
N VAL A 111 -1.45 0.73 -28.70
CA VAL A 111 -2.06 -0.55 -28.34
C VAL A 111 -1.94 -0.70 -26.81
N PRO A 112 -3.04 -0.62 -26.05
CA PRO A 112 -3.00 -0.75 -24.60
C PRO A 112 -2.52 -2.14 -24.15
N ASP A 113 -1.82 -2.21 -23.02
CA ASP A 113 -1.41 -3.49 -22.42
C ASP A 113 -2.60 -4.18 -21.70
N ASP A 114 -3.52 -3.41 -21.11
CA ASP A 114 -4.74 -3.92 -20.48
C ASP A 114 -5.83 -4.23 -21.53
N ALA A 115 -6.06 -5.52 -21.77
CA ALA A 115 -7.06 -6.02 -22.71
C ALA A 115 -8.52 -5.68 -22.35
N LYS A 116 -8.80 -5.11 -21.17
CA LYS A 116 -10.13 -4.58 -20.82
C LYS A 116 -10.39 -3.20 -21.43
N ILE A 117 -9.37 -2.54 -21.95
CA ILE A 117 -9.51 -1.27 -22.66
C ILE A 117 -10.01 -1.58 -24.08
N TYR A 118 -11.31 -1.38 -24.27
CA TYR A 118 -11.99 -1.68 -25.55
C TYR A 118 -11.92 -0.53 -26.56
N ALA A 119 -11.47 0.66 -26.14
CA ALA A 119 -11.43 1.86 -26.97
C ALA A 119 -10.02 2.12 -27.53
N ASN A 120 -9.98 2.63 -28.76
CA ASN A 120 -8.74 3.11 -29.38
C ASN A 120 -8.49 4.57 -28.98
N PHE A 121 -7.24 4.92 -28.69
CA PHE A 121 -6.88 6.31 -28.39
C PHE A 121 -6.44 7.06 -29.64
N GLN A 122 -6.98 8.26 -29.82
CA GLN A 122 -6.44 9.22 -30.77
C GLN A 122 -5.29 9.99 -30.12
N LEU A 123 -4.07 9.77 -30.60
CA LEU A 123 -2.89 10.42 -30.05
C LEU A 123 -2.75 11.85 -30.57
N VAL A 124 -2.47 12.78 -29.65
CA VAL A 124 -2.10 14.16 -29.99
C VAL A 124 -0.78 14.15 -30.75
N LYS A 125 -0.74 14.81 -31.91
CA LYS A 125 0.46 14.94 -32.74
C LYS A 125 1.36 16.06 -32.20
N ASP A 126 2.13 15.73 -31.16
CA ASP A 126 3.10 16.62 -30.51
C ASP A 126 4.54 16.11 -30.62
N GLU A 127 5.48 16.86 -30.04
CA GLU A 127 6.91 16.52 -30.04
C GLU A 127 7.18 15.18 -29.33
N GLU A 128 6.46 14.89 -28.25
CA GLU A 128 6.61 13.65 -27.48
C GLU A 128 6.18 12.43 -28.29
N LEU A 129 5.03 12.50 -28.98
CA LEU A 129 4.66 11.47 -29.95
C LEU A 129 5.69 11.37 -31.08
N GLY A 130 6.26 12.49 -31.52
CA GLY A 130 7.34 12.55 -32.51
C GLY A 130 8.55 11.69 -32.14
N LYS A 131 8.97 11.74 -30.87
CA LYS A 131 10.12 11.02 -30.31
C LYS A 131 9.93 9.49 -30.21
N THR A 132 8.69 9.01 -30.23
CA THR A 132 8.40 7.57 -30.13
C THR A 132 8.82 6.78 -31.37
N ASN A 133 9.09 5.49 -31.20
CA ASN A 133 9.37 4.54 -32.27
C ASN A 133 8.44 3.32 -32.17
N LYS A 134 8.25 2.62 -33.30
CA LYS A 134 7.49 1.35 -33.32
C LYS A 134 8.10 0.36 -32.31
N GLY A 135 7.24 -0.27 -31.52
CA GLY A 135 7.63 -1.25 -30.51
C GLY A 135 8.05 -0.65 -29.16
N GLN A 136 8.04 0.67 -29.00
CA GLN A 136 8.28 1.29 -27.70
C GLN A 136 7.02 1.26 -26.83
N LYS A 137 7.20 0.96 -25.55
CA LYS A 137 6.17 1.17 -24.54
C LYS A 137 6.15 2.63 -24.10
N VAL A 138 4.95 3.14 -23.89
CA VAL A 138 4.71 4.53 -23.48
C VAL A 138 3.61 4.59 -22.42
N VAL A 139 3.63 5.66 -21.64
CA VAL A 139 2.49 6.09 -20.84
C VAL A 139 1.76 7.17 -21.62
N ILE A 140 0.45 7.01 -21.78
CA ILE A 140 -0.42 8.05 -22.31
C ILE A 140 -1.31 8.60 -21.20
N GLU A 141 -1.63 9.89 -21.29
CA GLU A 141 -2.64 10.54 -20.46
C GLU A 141 -3.85 10.88 -21.32
N MET A 142 -4.96 10.23 -21.02
CA MET A 142 -6.25 10.52 -21.62
C MET A 142 -6.76 11.87 -21.12
N LYS A 143 -7.24 12.69 -22.04
CA LYS A 143 -8.00 13.91 -21.73
C LYS A 143 -9.46 13.52 -21.42
N ASP A 144 -10.42 14.32 -21.88
CA ASP A 144 -11.83 13.99 -21.71
C ASP A 144 -12.33 13.02 -22.79
N TRP A 145 -13.18 12.09 -22.38
CA TRP A 145 -13.93 11.21 -23.28
C TRP A 145 -15.42 11.29 -22.96
N ASN A 146 -16.10 12.18 -23.69
CA ASN A 146 -17.49 12.57 -23.43
C ASN A 146 -18.47 12.11 -24.52
N ASN A 147 -17.96 11.74 -25.71
CA ASN A 147 -18.76 11.23 -26.81
C ASN A 147 -18.42 9.74 -27.07
N PRO A 148 -19.35 8.80 -26.84
CA PRO A 148 -19.10 7.38 -27.06
C PRO A 148 -18.93 7.00 -28.53
N ASN A 149 -19.27 7.90 -29.46
CA ASN A 149 -19.08 7.69 -30.90
C ASN A 149 -17.70 8.15 -31.40
N GLU A 150 -16.87 8.72 -30.53
CA GLU A 150 -15.53 9.19 -30.83
C GLU A 150 -14.49 8.42 -30.01
N ASN A 151 -13.26 8.39 -30.52
CA ASN A 151 -12.12 7.85 -29.79
C ASN A 151 -11.65 8.83 -28.71
N PRO A 152 -11.28 8.38 -27.50
CA PRO A 152 -10.65 9.23 -26.50
C PRO A 152 -9.35 9.85 -27.03
N ILE A 153 -9.16 11.14 -26.77
CA ILE A 153 -7.92 11.85 -27.10
C ILE A 153 -6.92 11.65 -25.97
N ALA A 154 -5.68 11.29 -26.30
CA ALA A 154 -4.60 11.14 -25.33
C ALA A 154 -3.29 11.74 -25.83
N LYS A 155 -2.44 12.17 -24.91
CA LYS A 155 -1.06 12.61 -25.20
C LYS A 155 -0.07 11.59 -24.65
N VAL A 156 1.07 11.42 -25.31
CA VAL A 156 2.18 10.66 -24.74
C VAL A 156 2.80 11.52 -23.63
N THR A 157 2.95 10.95 -22.44
CA THR A 157 3.56 11.66 -21.29
C THR A 157 4.93 11.10 -20.94
N LYS A 158 5.18 9.82 -21.22
CA LYS A 158 6.47 9.15 -20.97
C LYS A 158 6.75 8.09 -22.01
N ILE A 159 8.01 8.00 -22.44
CA ILE A 159 8.54 6.89 -23.22
C ILE A 159 9.30 5.98 -22.26
N LEU A 160 8.89 4.71 -22.14
CA LEU A 160 9.46 3.77 -21.17
C LEU A 160 10.64 2.95 -21.73
N GLY A 161 10.74 2.85 -23.06
CA GLY A 161 11.76 2.07 -23.76
C GLY A 161 11.15 1.02 -24.68
N TYR A 162 11.91 0.01 -25.08
CA TYR A 162 11.42 -1.01 -26.02
C TYR A 162 10.73 -2.17 -25.30
N LYS A 163 9.63 -2.65 -25.89
CA LYS A 163 8.93 -3.85 -25.42
C LYS A 163 9.89 -5.03 -25.31
N GLY A 164 9.86 -5.71 -24.17
CA GLY A 164 10.72 -6.84 -23.85
C GLY A 164 12.03 -6.49 -23.13
N GLU A 165 12.38 -5.20 -23.02
CA GLU A 165 13.49 -4.77 -22.15
C GLU A 165 13.05 -4.82 -20.68
N HIS A 166 13.88 -5.41 -19.80
CA HIS A 166 13.54 -5.64 -18.39
C HIS A 166 13.02 -4.37 -17.70
N GLU A 167 13.78 -3.27 -17.78
CA GLU A 167 13.36 -2.01 -17.16
C GLU A 167 12.06 -1.46 -17.73
N THR A 168 11.88 -1.54 -19.05
CA THR A 168 10.67 -1.08 -19.70
C THR A 168 9.45 -1.86 -19.23
N GLU A 169 9.57 -3.18 -19.05
CA GLU A 169 8.48 -4.01 -18.58
C GLU A 169 8.17 -3.76 -17.09
N MET A 170 9.19 -3.57 -16.24
CA MET A 170 8.98 -3.24 -14.83
C MET A 170 8.29 -1.88 -14.64
N LEU A 171 8.77 -0.84 -15.34
CA LEU A 171 8.14 0.47 -15.33
C LEU A 171 6.71 0.42 -15.90
N ALA A 172 6.48 -0.38 -16.94
CA ALA A 172 5.15 -0.56 -17.51
C ALA A 172 4.16 -1.12 -16.49
N VAL A 173 4.56 -2.12 -15.70
CA VAL A 173 3.73 -2.68 -14.62
C VAL A 173 3.42 -1.62 -13.56
N ILE A 174 4.43 -0.86 -13.12
CA ILE A 174 4.27 0.20 -12.11
C ILE A 174 3.25 1.24 -12.58
N TYR A 175 3.44 1.80 -13.78
CA TYR A 175 2.56 2.84 -14.31
C TYR A 175 1.15 2.31 -14.62
N GLU A 176 1.00 1.08 -15.11
CA GLU A 176 -0.31 0.48 -15.40
C GLU A 176 -1.15 0.28 -14.14
N LYS A 177 -0.49 0.07 -12.99
CA LYS A 177 -1.15 0.02 -11.68
C LYS A 177 -1.38 1.40 -11.04
N GLY A 178 -0.97 2.48 -11.71
CA GLY A 178 -1.15 3.85 -11.24
C GLY A 178 -0.12 4.28 -10.19
N PHE A 179 0.99 3.55 -10.06
CA PHE A 179 2.05 3.87 -9.12
C PHE A 179 3.12 4.77 -9.76
N SER A 180 3.81 5.55 -8.92
CA SER A 180 4.98 6.34 -9.33
C SER A 180 6.27 5.62 -8.93
N PRO A 181 7.18 5.34 -9.87
CA PRO A 181 8.45 4.67 -9.56
C PRO A 181 9.42 5.55 -8.79
N THR A 182 9.23 6.88 -8.81
CA THR A 182 10.16 7.85 -8.24
C THR A 182 9.47 8.75 -7.23
N ILE A 183 10.19 9.11 -6.17
CA ILE A 183 9.78 10.15 -5.23
C ILE A 183 10.05 11.52 -5.86
N PRO A 184 9.12 12.49 -5.75
CA PRO A 184 9.33 13.83 -6.28
C PRO A 184 10.55 14.53 -5.66
N GLU A 185 11.31 15.28 -6.46
CA GLU A 185 12.57 15.91 -6.03
C GLU A 185 12.39 16.88 -4.84
N ASN A 186 11.24 17.57 -4.76
CA ASN A 186 10.94 18.44 -3.63
C ASN A 186 10.77 17.66 -2.32
N ILE A 187 10.26 16.43 -2.37
CA ILE A 187 10.09 15.53 -1.22
C ILE A 187 11.45 14.98 -0.80
N GLU A 188 12.29 14.56 -1.76
CA GLU A 188 13.68 14.16 -1.48
C GLU A 188 14.47 15.28 -0.77
N LYS A 189 14.35 16.52 -1.26
CA LYS A 189 14.99 17.69 -0.63
C LYS A 189 14.48 17.95 0.78
N GLU A 190 13.19 17.74 1.04
CA GLU A 190 12.63 17.88 2.39
C GLU A 190 13.18 16.81 3.33
N ALA A 191 13.25 15.56 2.87
CA ALA A 191 13.78 14.45 3.66
C ALA A 191 15.25 14.61 4.00
N HIS A 192 16.06 15.11 3.06
CA HIS A 192 17.46 15.46 3.34
C HIS A 192 17.59 16.55 4.40
N LYS A 193 16.73 17.57 4.40
CA LYS A 193 16.73 18.60 5.45
C LYS A 193 16.38 18.03 6.83
N ILE A 194 15.42 17.10 6.88
CA ILE A 194 15.08 16.39 8.13
C ILE A 194 16.29 15.61 8.62
N LYS A 195 16.95 14.85 7.74
CA LYS A 195 18.16 14.10 8.07
C LYS A 195 19.31 15.00 8.56
N ASP A 196 19.52 16.16 7.93
CA ASP A 196 20.56 17.11 8.35
C ASP A 196 20.29 17.71 9.73
N ALA A 197 19.01 17.92 10.07
CA ALA A 197 18.60 18.43 11.38
C ALA A 197 18.49 17.33 12.47
N ALA A 198 18.43 16.06 12.06
CA ALA A 198 18.14 14.92 12.92
C ALA A 198 19.05 14.79 14.16
N PRO A 199 20.37 15.05 14.11
CA PRO A 199 21.20 14.90 15.31
C PRO A 199 20.80 15.84 16.46
N ALA A 200 20.48 17.10 16.15
CA ALA A 200 20.07 18.07 17.17
C ALA A 200 18.65 17.81 17.67
N ASP A 201 17.76 17.42 16.76
CA ASP A 201 16.38 17.05 17.05
C ASP A 201 16.30 15.78 17.93
N PHE A 202 17.10 14.76 17.60
CA PHE A 202 17.23 13.53 18.38
C PHE A 202 17.65 13.81 19.82
N GLU A 203 18.68 14.63 20.04
CA GLU A 203 19.14 14.99 21.38
C GLU A 203 18.08 15.75 22.20
N ALA A 204 17.29 16.60 21.54
CA ALA A 204 16.18 17.31 22.19
C ALA A 204 15.05 16.33 22.55
N GLU A 205 14.70 15.42 21.65
CA GLU A 205 13.65 14.43 21.86
C GLU A 205 14.04 13.40 22.93
N VAL A 206 15.29 12.96 22.97
CA VAL A 206 15.81 12.09 24.04
C VAL A 206 15.63 12.75 25.41
N LYS A 207 16.00 14.03 25.54
CA LYS A 207 15.80 14.78 26.79
C LYS A 207 14.33 14.91 27.16
N LYS A 208 13.45 15.12 26.17
CA LYS A 208 12.00 15.15 26.38
C LYS A 208 11.50 13.80 26.89
N ARG A 209 11.79 12.69 26.21
CA ARG A 209 11.32 11.34 26.59
C ARG A 209 11.79 10.94 27.99
N ILE A 210 13.04 11.25 28.34
CA ILE A 210 13.61 10.93 29.66
C ILE A 210 13.03 11.83 30.78
N SER A 211 12.55 13.04 30.47
CA SER A 211 12.05 14.01 31.46
C SER A 211 10.54 13.96 31.71
N VAL A 212 9.77 13.28 30.87
CA VAL A 212 8.31 13.15 31.04
C VAL A 212 8.01 12.21 32.23
N PRO A 213 7.10 12.53 33.17
CA PRO A 213 6.77 11.66 34.32
C PRO A 213 5.68 10.60 34.08
N ASN A 214 5.13 10.48 32.86
CA ASN A 214 3.95 9.65 32.56
C ASN A 214 4.28 8.17 32.23
N GLY A 215 5.04 7.50 33.10
CA GLY A 215 5.43 6.09 33.00
C GLY A 215 6.35 5.70 34.16
N PRO A 216 6.52 4.39 34.48
CA PRO A 216 7.54 4.00 35.46
C PRO A 216 8.91 4.53 34.99
N PRO A 217 9.72 5.14 35.88
CA PRO A 217 11.00 5.76 35.53
C PRO A 217 12.02 4.85 34.81
N SER A 218 11.75 3.54 34.73
CA SER A 218 12.57 2.53 34.04
C SER A 218 12.12 2.16 32.62
N SER A 219 11.00 2.70 32.09
CA SER A 219 10.28 2.09 30.95
C SER A 219 10.38 2.84 29.61
N TRP A 220 11.29 3.79 29.46
CA TRP A 220 11.46 4.63 28.25
C TRP A 220 12.83 4.48 27.59
N ASP A 221 13.85 4.09 28.35
CA ASP A 221 15.22 3.97 27.86
C ASP A 221 15.64 2.49 27.85
N PHE A 222 15.58 1.90 26.66
CA PHE A 222 15.94 0.50 26.40
C PHE A 222 17.32 0.37 25.78
N ARG A 223 18.13 1.44 25.75
CA ARG A 223 19.48 1.39 25.13
C ARG A 223 20.41 0.37 25.77
N ASN A 224 20.16 0.04 27.04
CA ASN A 224 20.90 -0.97 27.80
C ASN A 224 20.14 -2.30 27.96
N THR A 225 18.98 -2.46 27.32
CA THR A 225 18.19 -3.69 27.34
C THR A 225 18.53 -4.52 26.11
N THR A 226 18.70 -5.84 26.28
CA THR A 226 18.91 -6.78 25.17
C THR A 226 17.81 -6.59 24.12
N THR A 227 18.19 -6.11 22.94
CA THR A 227 17.28 -5.73 21.85
C THR A 227 17.86 -6.21 20.52
N PHE A 228 17.02 -6.75 19.63
CA PHE A 228 17.44 -7.18 18.31
C PHE A 228 16.30 -7.12 17.28
N THR A 229 16.65 -7.03 16.00
CA THR A 229 15.70 -7.13 14.87
C THR A 229 15.83 -8.51 14.21
N ILE A 230 14.77 -9.00 13.57
CA ILE A 230 14.77 -10.28 12.84
C ILE A 230 14.04 -10.12 11.51
N ASP A 231 14.81 -10.01 10.42
CA ASP A 231 14.30 -9.56 9.12
C ASP A 231 14.71 -10.49 7.97
N PRO A 232 14.15 -10.32 6.76
CA PRO A 232 14.76 -10.86 5.54
C PRO A 232 16.22 -10.42 5.37
N PHE A 233 17.04 -11.24 4.72
CA PHE A 233 18.47 -10.94 4.50
C PHE A 233 18.69 -9.64 3.70
N ASP A 234 17.81 -9.37 2.75
CA ASP A 234 17.82 -8.22 1.84
C ASP A 234 17.11 -6.97 2.37
N ALA A 235 16.48 -7.05 3.55
CA ALA A 235 15.85 -5.90 4.20
C ALA A 235 16.87 -4.79 4.54
N LYS A 236 16.45 -3.53 4.40
CA LYS A 236 17.26 -2.32 4.69
C LYS A 236 16.58 -1.39 5.69
N ASP A 237 15.28 -1.55 5.84
CA ASP A 237 14.32 -0.84 6.67
C ASP A 237 13.88 -1.78 7.79
N PHE A 238 14.51 -1.63 8.98
CA PHE A 238 14.16 -2.44 10.15
C PHE A 238 13.11 -1.70 10.96
N ASP A 239 11.85 -1.97 10.69
CA ASP A 239 10.72 -1.25 11.29
C ASP A 239 10.37 -1.73 12.70
N ASP A 240 10.75 -2.96 13.05
CA ASP A 240 10.47 -3.55 14.35
C ASP A 240 11.69 -4.21 15.01
N ALA A 241 11.74 -4.11 16.34
CA ALA A 241 12.73 -4.77 17.19
C ALA A 241 12.05 -5.39 18.41
N LEU A 242 12.65 -6.47 18.92
CA LEU A 242 12.24 -7.13 20.15
C LEU A 242 13.27 -6.86 21.23
N SER A 243 12.83 -6.42 22.40
CA SER A 243 13.66 -6.44 23.61
C SER A 243 13.21 -7.51 24.59
N PHE A 244 14.16 -8.01 25.36
CA PHE A 244 13.94 -9.08 26.31
C PHE A 244 14.70 -8.84 27.62
N LYS A 245 14.00 -9.06 28.74
CA LYS A 245 14.59 -9.05 30.07
C LYS A 245 13.90 -10.10 30.96
N ASP A 246 14.71 -10.95 31.56
CA ASP A 246 14.30 -11.91 32.59
C ASP A 246 14.13 -11.16 33.93
N LEU A 247 12.92 -11.16 34.49
CA LEU A 247 12.63 -10.46 35.74
C LEU A 247 12.75 -11.38 36.97
N GLY A 248 12.98 -12.68 36.76
CA GLY A 248 12.88 -13.69 37.80
C GLY A 248 11.45 -14.20 38.02
N ASP A 249 11.33 -15.23 38.86
CA ASP A 249 10.07 -15.84 39.28
C ASP A 249 9.16 -16.34 38.14
N GLY A 250 9.75 -16.64 36.97
CA GLY A 250 9.02 -17.08 35.78
C GLY A 250 8.31 -15.94 35.04
N THR A 251 8.74 -14.69 35.23
CA THR A 251 8.22 -13.52 34.52
C THR A 251 9.28 -12.83 33.67
N TYR A 252 8.83 -12.23 32.57
CA TYR A 252 9.68 -11.64 31.54
C TYR A 252 9.11 -10.29 31.11
N GLU A 253 9.98 -9.29 30.92
CA GLU A 253 9.66 -8.06 30.22
C GLU A 253 10.03 -8.24 28.74
N VAL A 254 9.03 -8.13 27.87
CA VAL A 254 9.19 -8.21 26.41
C VAL A 254 8.70 -6.92 25.79
N GLY A 255 9.60 -6.22 25.11
CA GLY A 255 9.27 -5.02 24.34
C GLY A 255 9.13 -5.33 22.86
N VAL A 256 8.08 -4.79 22.24
CA VAL A 256 7.96 -4.67 20.79
C VAL A 256 8.15 -3.20 20.46
N HIS A 257 9.25 -2.86 19.79
CA HIS A 257 9.65 -1.50 19.48
C HIS A 257 9.44 -1.26 17.99
N ILE A 258 8.63 -0.28 17.63
CA ILE A 258 8.37 0.10 16.24
C ILE A 258 9.10 1.40 15.94
N ALA A 259 9.72 1.52 14.77
CA ALA A 259 10.35 2.75 14.31
C ALA A 259 9.40 3.95 14.45
N ASP A 260 9.86 5.03 15.08
CA ASP A 260 9.04 6.22 15.30
C ASP A 260 8.99 7.13 14.06
N VAL A 261 8.38 6.61 12.99
CA VAL A 261 8.26 7.31 11.69
C VAL A 261 7.53 8.64 11.86
N THR A 262 6.51 8.69 12.72
CA THR A 262 5.68 9.89 12.96
C THR A 262 6.44 11.02 13.62
N HIS A 263 7.55 10.75 14.31
CA HIS A 263 8.44 11.79 14.81
C HIS A 263 9.08 12.58 13.64
N TYR A 264 9.46 11.90 12.56
CA TYR A 264 10.11 12.53 11.41
C TYR A 264 9.12 12.97 10.32
N VAL A 265 8.02 12.25 10.15
CA VAL A 265 6.98 12.53 9.15
C VAL A 265 5.76 13.13 9.84
N GLN A 266 5.77 14.45 9.96
CA GLN A 266 4.71 15.20 10.64
C GLN A 266 3.45 15.30 9.78
N GLU A 267 2.27 15.14 10.40
CA GLU A 267 0.97 15.24 9.73
C GLU A 267 0.84 16.58 8.98
N GLY A 268 0.40 16.50 7.72
CA GLY A 268 0.25 17.67 6.86
C GLY A 268 1.56 18.23 6.27
N SER A 269 2.72 17.61 6.51
CA SER A 269 3.96 17.90 5.77
C SER A 269 3.86 17.50 4.29
N ALA A 270 4.82 17.88 3.45
CA ALA A 270 4.76 17.43 2.04
C ALA A 270 5.11 15.94 1.93
N ILE A 271 6.04 15.45 2.76
CA ILE A 271 6.37 14.02 2.85
C ILE A 271 5.16 13.21 3.31
N ASP A 272 4.41 13.68 4.31
CA ASP A 272 3.18 13.01 4.77
C ASP A 272 2.16 12.89 3.63
N ARG A 273 1.88 13.97 2.91
CA ARG A 273 0.96 13.93 1.76
C ARG A 273 1.42 12.96 0.66
N GLU A 274 2.72 12.91 0.37
CA GLU A 274 3.28 11.94 -0.58
C GLU A 274 3.14 10.50 -0.05
N ALA A 275 3.42 10.26 1.23
CA ALA A 275 3.26 8.96 1.86
C ALA A 275 1.80 8.48 1.85
N VAL A 276 0.84 9.37 2.15
CA VAL A 276 -0.60 9.11 2.05
C VAL A 276 -1.00 8.78 0.61
N GLN A 277 -0.46 9.50 -0.38
CA GLN A 277 -0.75 9.24 -1.79
C GLN A 277 -0.21 7.89 -2.26
N ARG A 278 0.97 7.47 -1.76
CA ARG A 278 1.57 6.16 -2.05
C ARG A 278 0.87 5.03 -1.30
N GLY A 279 0.50 5.25 -0.05
CA GLY A 279 -0.19 4.33 0.85
C GLY A 279 0.65 3.16 1.38
N THR A 280 1.57 2.63 0.58
CA THR A 280 2.45 1.51 0.96
C THR A 280 3.72 1.48 0.10
N SER A 281 4.78 0.84 0.61
CA SER A 281 5.89 0.39 -0.23
C SER A 281 5.42 -0.75 -1.14
N ILE A 282 5.96 -0.81 -2.35
CA ILE A 282 5.63 -1.83 -3.36
C ILE A 282 6.86 -2.68 -3.62
N TYR A 283 6.75 -3.97 -3.33
CA TYR A 283 7.82 -4.94 -3.52
C TYR A 283 7.61 -5.67 -4.85
N LEU A 284 8.50 -5.42 -5.79
CA LEU A 284 8.60 -6.13 -7.06
C LEU A 284 9.73 -7.17 -6.98
N VAL A 285 9.80 -8.03 -7.98
CA VAL A 285 10.80 -9.10 -8.04
C VAL A 285 12.24 -8.54 -8.09
N ASP A 286 12.46 -7.40 -8.73
CA ASP A 286 13.78 -6.81 -8.95
C ASP A 286 14.06 -5.58 -8.06
N ARG A 287 13.03 -4.95 -7.48
CA ARG A 287 13.17 -3.69 -6.71
C ARG A 287 12.04 -3.45 -5.73
N THR A 288 12.26 -2.51 -4.84
CA THR A 288 11.23 -1.91 -3.99
C THR A 288 10.97 -0.48 -4.43
N ILE A 289 9.70 -0.09 -4.53
CA ILE A 289 9.29 1.31 -4.66
C ILE A 289 8.89 1.78 -3.25
N PRO A 290 9.70 2.61 -2.59
CA PRO A 290 9.48 2.93 -1.19
C PRO A 290 8.33 3.94 -1.02
N MET A 291 7.63 3.81 0.10
CA MET A 291 6.62 4.78 0.54
C MET A 291 7.25 6.12 0.96
N LEU A 292 8.42 6.05 1.62
CA LEU A 292 9.16 7.19 2.13
C LEU A 292 10.53 7.31 1.46
N PRO A 293 11.14 8.50 1.41
CA PRO A 293 12.52 8.66 0.98
C PRO A 293 13.47 7.73 1.75
N GLU A 294 14.41 7.10 1.05
CA GLU A 294 15.29 6.08 1.64
C GLU A 294 16.14 6.63 2.79
N VAL A 295 16.45 7.94 2.77
CA VAL A 295 17.16 8.62 3.85
C VAL A 295 16.37 8.65 5.16
N LEU A 296 15.05 8.52 5.10
CA LEU A 296 14.18 8.37 6.27
C LEU A 296 13.97 6.89 6.59
N SER A 297 13.57 6.08 5.62
CA SER A 297 13.21 4.67 5.87
C SER A 297 14.41 3.81 6.28
N ASN A 298 15.50 3.84 5.51
CA ASN A 298 16.62 2.88 5.67
C ASN A 298 17.65 3.35 6.71
N ASP A 299 17.63 4.64 7.05
CA ASP A 299 18.63 5.23 7.94
C ASP A 299 17.98 5.79 9.21
N LEU A 300 17.23 6.89 9.10
CA LEU A 300 16.78 7.63 10.28
C LEU A 300 15.78 6.85 11.13
N CYS A 301 14.77 6.26 10.49
CA CYS A 301 13.70 5.48 11.15
C CYS A 301 14.12 4.03 11.41
N SER A 302 14.87 3.42 10.48
CA SER A 302 15.34 2.04 10.61
C SER A 302 16.07 1.81 11.94
N LEU A 303 15.66 0.77 12.66
CA LEU A 303 16.17 0.36 13.97
C LEU A 303 17.54 -0.34 13.87
N ASN A 304 18.45 0.32 13.15
CA ASN A 304 19.80 -0.15 12.84
C ASN A 304 20.58 -0.54 14.10
N PRO A 305 21.34 -1.65 14.06
CA PRO A 305 22.07 -2.13 15.22
C PRO A 305 23.18 -1.16 15.63
N LYS A 306 23.43 -1.10 16.95
CA LYS A 306 24.48 -0.31 17.60
C LYS A 306 24.32 1.20 17.42
N THR A 307 23.11 1.65 17.14
CA THR A 307 22.75 3.06 17.04
C THR A 307 21.53 3.34 17.90
N ASP A 308 21.53 4.47 18.61
CA ASP A 308 20.36 4.88 19.38
C ASP A 308 19.26 5.32 18.41
N LYS A 309 18.04 4.84 18.63
CA LYS A 309 16.89 5.08 17.76
C LYS A 309 15.65 5.42 18.57
N LEU A 310 14.84 6.32 18.03
CA LEU A 310 13.52 6.62 18.56
C LEU A 310 12.56 5.51 18.12
N ALA A 311 11.77 5.03 19.06
CA ALA A 311 10.76 4.01 18.80
C ALA A 311 9.46 4.32 19.54
N PHE A 312 8.35 3.82 19.01
CA PHE A 312 7.08 3.74 19.70
C PHE A 312 6.82 2.28 20.06
N SER A 313 6.63 2.02 21.35
CA SER A 313 6.80 0.67 21.90
C SER A 313 5.58 0.16 22.61
N ALA A 314 5.37 -1.16 22.52
CA ALA A 314 4.47 -1.93 23.35
C ALA A 314 5.29 -2.84 24.27
N ILE A 315 5.23 -2.57 25.57
CA ILE A 315 5.99 -3.30 26.60
C ILE A 315 5.04 -4.21 27.35
N PHE A 316 5.41 -5.47 27.54
CA PHE A 316 4.60 -6.48 28.20
C PHE A 316 5.38 -7.14 29.33
N ILE A 317 4.71 -7.35 30.46
CA ILE A 317 5.16 -8.30 31.47
C ILE A 317 4.40 -9.60 31.23
N LEU A 318 5.13 -10.66 30.90
CA LEU A 318 4.59 -11.98 30.54
C LEU A 318 5.04 -13.03 31.55
N ASN A 319 4.18 -14.00 31.86
CA ASN A 319 4.60 -15.21 32.55
C ASN A 319 5.12 -16.29 31.56
N ASP A 320 5.63 -17.40 32.10
CA ASP A 320 6.06 -18.61 31.38
C ASP A 320 5.00 -19.18 30.39
N LYS A 321 3.72 -18.90 30.64
CA LYS A 321 2.59 -19.27 29.78
C LYS A 321 2.22 -18.18 28.78
N CYS A 322 3.06 -17.16 28.58
CA CYS A 322 2.82 -16.04 27.66
C CYS A 322 1.46 -15.36 27.91
N GLU A 323 1.01 -15.32 29.17
CA GLU A 323 -0.15 -14.55 29.61
C GLU A 323 0.33 -13.13 29.93
N VAL A 324 -0.43 -12.13 29.48
CA VAL A 324 -0.09 -10.72 29.71
C VAL A 324 -0.51 -10.34 31.12
N LEU A 325 0.47 -10.07 31.98
CA LEU A 325 0.25 -9.59 33.35
C LEU A 325 0.10 -8.07 33.36
N GLU A 326 0.99 -7.37 32.66
CA GLU A 326 0.97 -5.92 32.51
C GLU A 326 1.28 -5.53 31.05
N ARG A 327 0.82 -4.34 30.66
CA ARG A 327 1.12 -3.75 29.35
C ARG A 327 1.27 -2.24 29.47
N TRP A 328 2.19 -1.69 28.69
CA TRP A 328 2.40 -0.26 28.55
C TRP A 328 2.68 0.09 27.09
N PHE A 329 2.26 1.28 26.67
CA PHE A 329 2.50 1.79 25.32
C PHE A 329 3.04 3.22 25.41
N GLY A 330 4.06 3.53 24.62
CA GLY A 330 4.59 4.88 24.59
C GLY A 330 5.89 5.02 23.83
N GLU A 331 6.37 6.27 23.79
CA GLU A 331 7.62 6.68 23.16
C GLU A 331 8.82 6.18 23.98
N THR A 332 9.79 5.60 23.29
CA THR A 332 11.01 5.03 23.89
C THR A 332 12.24 5.37 23.07
N ILE A 333 13.42 5.09 23.63
CA ILE A 333 14.70 5.11 22.94
C ILE A 333 15.29 3.70 23.07
N ILE A 334 15.75 3.14 21.96
CA ILE A 334 16.37 1.80 21.95
C ILE A 334 17.76 1.85 21.34
N ASN A 335 18.54 0.81 21.58
CA ASN A 335 19.77 0.51 20.84
C ASN A 335 19.75 -0.98 20.51
N SER A 336 19.52 -1.32 19.25
CA SER A 336 19.49 -2.72 18.82
C SER A 336 20.90 -3.31 18.93
N ASN A 337 21.09 -4.37 19.73
CA ASN A 337 22.40 -5.01 19.88
C ASN A 337 22.79 -5.79 18.63
N LYS A 338 21.80 -6.37 17.93
CA LYS A 338 22.03 -7.26 16.79
C LYS A 338 20.89 -7.22 15.77
N ARG A 339 21.27 -7.29 14.49
CA ARG A 339 20.37 -7.63 13.39
C ARG A 339 20.49 -9.12 13.11
N PHE A 340 19.39 -9.85 13.26
CA PHE A 340 19.27 -11.22 12.76
C PHE A 340 18.61 -11.23 11.39
N THR A 341 18.92 -12.26 10.63
CA THR A 341 18.03 -12.72 9.57
C THR A 341 17.15 -13.82 10.13
N TYR A 342 16.00 -14.13 9.52
CA TYR A 342 15.23 -15.31 9.91
C TYR A 342 16.07 -16.59 9.95
N ARG A 343 16.94 -16.79 8.94
CA ARG A 343 17.84 -17.95 8.90
C ARG A 343 18.82 -17.97 10.06
N THR A 344 19.49 -16.87 10.36
CA THR A 344 20.49 -16.84 11.44
C THR A 344 19.86 -16.91 12.84
N ALA A 345 18.64 -16.39 13.01
CA ALA A 345 17.87 -16.62 14.24
C ALA A 345 17.46 -18.10 14.38
N GLN A 346 17.02 -18.73 13.29
CA GLN A 346 16.67 -20.16 13.27
C GLN A 346 17.90 -21.05 13.51
N ASP A 347 19.04 -20.74 12.90
CA ASP A 347 20.29 -21.47 13.11
C ASP A 347 20.72 -21.47 14.59
N ASN A 348 20.55 -20.34 15.28
CA ASN A 348 20.81 -20.26 16.72
C ASN A 348 19.91 -21.23 17.52
N LEU A 349 18.63 -21.31 17.16
CA LEU A 349 17.65 -22.20 17.80
C LEU A 349 17.97 -23.67 17.53
N ASP A 350 18.27 -24.00 16.27
CA ASP A 350 18.53 -25.36 15.81
C ASP A 350 19.83 -25.92 16.43
N ASN A 351 20.90 -25.11 16.44
CA ASN A 351 22.19 -25.53 16.97
C ASN A 351 22.29 -25.42 18.50
N GLN A 352 21.30 -24.80 19.15
CA GLN A 352 21.26 -24.54 20.58
C GLN A 352 22.45 -23.72 21.11
N GLU A 353 22.99 -22.84 20.26
CA GLU A 353 24.14 -22.02 20.57
C GLU A 353 24.10 -20.70 19.79
N GLY A 354 24.86 -19.70 20.25
CA GLY A 354 24.97 -18.39 19.61
C GLY A 354 24.53 -17.22 20.48
N GLU A 355 24.73 -16.01 19.97
CA GLU A 355 24.32 -14.79 20.68
C GLU A 355 22.80 -14.75 20.89
N PHE A 356 22.38 -14.39 22.10
CA PHE A 356 20.98 -14.27 22.49
C PHE A 356 20.17 -15.57 22.35
N PHE A 357 20.83 -16.75 22.36
CA PHE A 357 20.16 -18.04 22.24
C PHE A 357 19.07 -18.26 23.29
N LYS A 358 19.34 -17.91 24.57
CA LYS A 358 18.36 -18.06 25.66
C LYS A 358 17.12 -17.21 25.40
N GLU A 359 17.33 -15.95 25.03
CA GLU A 359 16.28 -14.98 24.74
C GLU A 359 15.44 -15.39 23.53
N LEU A 360 16.09 -15.78 22.43
CA LEU A 360 15.42 -16.30 21.22
C LEU A 360 14.58 -17.55 21.53
N THR A 361 15.11 -18.48 22.34
CA THR A 361 14.39 -19.71 22.71
C THR A 361 13.11 -19.39 23.48
N ILE A 362 13.20 -18.53 24.49
CA ILE A 362 12.04 -18.14 25.31
C ILE A 362 10.99 -17.41 24.46
N LEU A 363 11.42 -16.46 23.62
CA LEU A 363 10.52 -15.74 22.71
C LEU A 363 9.85 -16.69 21.70
N ASN A 364 10.58 -17.67 21.18
CA ASN A 364 10.03 -18.66 20.26
C ASN A 364 8.99 -19.56 20.96
N ASP A 365 9.27 -20.04 22.17
CA ASP A 365 8.32 -20.83 22.97
C ASP A 365 7.02 -20.05 23.23
N MET A 366 7.14 -18.77 23.58
CA MET A 366 6.01 -17.85 23.73
C MET A 366 5.23 -17.68 22.42
N ALA A 367 5.92 -17.50 21.30
CA ALA A 367 5.31 -17.36 19.97
C ALA A 367 4.55 -18.63 19.55
N LEU A 368 5.13 -19.82 19.77
CA LEU A 368 4.51 -21.11 19.51
C LEU A 368 3.25 -21.32 20.36
N LEU A 369 3.30 -20.94 21.65
CA LEU A 369 2.15 -21.00 22.54
C LEU A 369 1.02 -20.05 22.10
N LYS A 370 1.35 -18.81 21.75
CA LYS A 370 0.40 -17.83 21.18
C LYS A 370 -0.22 -18.36 19.89
N ARG A 371 0.57 -18.95 18.99
CA ARG A 371 0.10 -19.54 17.72
C ARG A 371 -0.90 -20.66 17.97
N LYS A 372 -0.59 -21.61 18.87
CA LYS A 372 -1.50 -22.69 19.27
C LYS A 372 -2.83 -22.17 19.83
N ARG A 373 -2.79 -21.14 20.70
CA ARG A 373 -4.00 -20.49 21.23
C ARG A 373 -4.82 -19.83 20.14
N ARG A 374 -4.16 -19.11 19.21
CA ARG A 374 -4.82 -18.42 18.08
C ARG A 374 -5.59 -19.42 17.21
N THR A 375 -4.95 -20.54 16.85
CA THR A 375 -5.60 -21.62 16.09
C THR A 375 -6.77 -22.25 16.84
N ARG A 376 -6.62 -22.55 18.15
CA ARG A 376 -7.72 -23.07 18.98
C ARG A 376 -8.91 -22.11 19.03
N ASN A 377 -8.66 -20.80 18.97
CA ASN A 377 -9.69 -19.76 18.95
C ASN A 377 -10.26 -19.48 17.54
N GLY A 378 -10.02 -20.38 16.57
CA GLY A 378 -10.63 -20.30 15.24
C GLY A 378 -9.85 -19.47 14.22
N ALA A 379 -8.59 -19.10 14.50
CA ALA A 379 -7.78 -18.41 13.51
C ALA A 379 -7.49 -19.33 12.31
N ILE A 380 -7.85 -18.85 11.12
CA ILE A 380 -7.60 -19.53 9.86
C ILE A 380 -6.21 -19.14 9.37
N SER A 381 -5.42 -20.14 8.98
CA SER A 381 -4.15 -19.94 8.29
C SER A 381 -4.34 -20.36 6.84
N PHE A 382 -4.33 -19.39 5.93
CA PHE A 382 -4.27 -19.64 4.51
C PHE A 382 -2.80 -19.83 4.15
N GLY A 383 -2.30 -21.06 4.25
CA GLY A 383 -0.94 -21.37 3.83
C GLY A 383 -0.83 -21.29 2.31
N SER A 384 -0.39 -20.15 1.78
CA SER A 384 0.03 -20.05 0.39
C SER A 384 1.53 -20.28 0.30
N THR A 385 1.94 -21.13 -0.62
CA THR A 385 3.35 -21.22 -1.03
C THR A 385 3.75 -19.89 -1.66
N GLU A 386 4.65 -19.16 -0.99
CA GLU A 386 5.32 -18.00 -1.57
C GLU A 386 6.49 -18.46 -2.44
N VAL A 387 6.68 -17.83 -3.60
CA VAL A 387 7.81 -18.10 -4.49
C VAL A 387 8.76 -16.91 -4.51
N GLN A 388 10.05 -17.19 -4.56
CA GLN A 388 11.11 -16.21 -4.76
C GLN A 388 11.86 -16.49 -6.06
N PHE A 389 12.50 -15.45 -6.58
CA PHE A 389 13.22 -15.48 -7.84
C PHE A 389 14.68 -15.19 -7.59
N LYS A 390 15.55 -15.97 -8.23
CA LYS A 390 16.96 -15.60 -8.37
C LYS A 390 17.13 -14.91 -9.71
N LEU A 391 17.66 -13.70 -9.69
CA LEU A 391 17.94 -12.92 -10.90
C LEU A 391 19.43 -12.95 -11.23
N ASP A 392 19.76 -12.88 -12.52
CA ASP A 392 21.12 -12.56 -12.95
C ASP A 392 21.43 -11.06 -12.84
N ALA A 393 22.65 -10.66 -13.17
CA ALA A 393 23.09 -9.26 -13.10
C ALA A 393 22.33 -8.30 -14.05
N LYS A 394 21.54 -8.83 -14.99
CA LYS A 394 20.71 -8.06 -15.94
C LYS A 394 19.22 -8.09 -15.56
N GLY A 395 18.87 -8.71 -14.43
CA GLY A 395 17.48 -8.81 -13.96
C GLY A 395 16.69 -9.96 -14.60
N PHE A 396 17.33 -10.86 -15.35
CA PHE A 396 16.64 -12.03 -15.90
C PHE A 396 16.47 -13.11 -14.83
N PRO A 397 15.27 -13.69 -14.68
CA PRO A 397 15.05 -14.77 -13.74
C PRO A 397 15.77 -16.04 -14.20
N ILE A 398 16.67 -16.54 -13.38
CA ILE A 398 17.44 -17.78 -13.63
C ILE A 398 16.90 -18.97 -12.83
N GLU A 399 16.17 -18.72 -11.74
CA GLU A 399 15.62 -19.74 -10.88
C GLU A 399 14.36 -19.22 -10.17
N VAL A 400 13.40 -20.12 -9.97
CA VAL A 400 12.22 -19.90 -9.11
C VAL A 400 12.26 -20.97 -8.03
N TYR A 401 12.15 -20.57 -6.78
CA TYR A 401 12.17 -21.48 -5.64
C TYR A 401 11.08 -21.12 -4.64
N GLU A 402 10.60 -22.11 -3.90
CA GLU A 402 9.62 -21.89 -2.84
C GLU A 402 10.33 -21.30 -1.62
N LYS A 403 9.72 -20.29 -1.02
CA LYS A 403 10.23 -19.68 0.21
C LYS A 403 9.98 -20.62 1.37
N GLU A 404 11.06 -21.06 2.02
CA GLU A 404 10.97 -21.85 3.24
C GLU A 404 10.39 -20.99 4.36
N MET A 405 9.35 -21.50 5.02
CA MET A 405 8.76 -20.89 6.21
C MET A 405 9.50 -21.42 7.43
N LEU A 406 10.45 -20.62 7.94
CA LEU A 406 11.24 -20.90 9.14
C LEU A 406 10.43 -20.63 10.42
#